data_AF-A0A395MJK1-F1
#
_entry.id   AF-A0A395MJK1-F1
#
_cell.length_a   1.000
_cell.length_b   1.000
_cell.length_c   1.000
_cell.angle_alpha   90.00
_cell.angle_beta   90.00
_cell.angle_gamma   90.00
#
_symmetry.space_group_name_H-M   'P 1'
#
loop_
_entity.id
_entity.type
_entity.pdbx_description
1 polymer ?
#
loop_
_entity_poly.entity_id
_entity_poly.type
_entity_poly.pdbx_seq_one_letter_code
_entity_poly.pdbx_strand_id
1 'polypeptide(L)'
;MKFFTQTALALLATTALAHPHVFQRTPQRNGDSTSRGGITQTLECTRVEQDGTGNVNRVACEDGEDGCTCLNRFTEIRCTRVLQDGTGNTSIESCDQGEEGQDGCQCGETVATRQEERCSRVLQDGTGNTSIESCDKSEEGVDDCQCSITTALVDSLP
;
A
#
# COMPACT_ATOMS: atom_id res chain seq x y z
N MET A 1 -22.10 30.54 -66.58
CA MET A 1 -20.62 30.45 -66.48
C MET A 1 -20.26 30.43 -64.99
N LYS A 2 -19.67 29.31 -64.54
CA LYS A 2 -18.58 29.19 -63.55
C LYS A 2 -18.70 29.87 -62.15
N PHE A 3 -18.90 28.99 -61.14
CA PHE A 3 -18.32 28.90 -59.78
C PHE A 3 -18.39 30.13 -58.83
N PHE A 4 -18.60 30.03 -57.51
CA PHE A 4 -18.06 29.10 -56.51
C PHE A 4 -19.00 29.03 -55.28
N THR A 5 -19.22 27.81 -54.81
CA THR A 5 -19.69 27.43 -53.47
C THR A 5 -18.74 27.95 -52.39
N GLN A 6 -19.24 28.69 -51.39
CA GLN A 6 -18.52 28.90 -50.13
C GLN A 6 -19.23 28.11 -49.02
N THR A 7 -18.77 26.89 -48.82
CA THR A 7 -19.07 26.08 -47.65
C THR A 7 -18.20 26.62 -46.51
N ALA A 8 -18.80 27.37 -45.59
CA ALA A 8 -18.14 27.76 -44.35
C ALA A 8 -18.01 26.51 -43.46
N LEU A 9 -16.85 25.87 -43.48
CA LEU A 9 -16.47 24.82 -42.55
C LEU A 9 -16.17 25.49 -41.20
N ALA A 10 -17.13 25.47 -40.28
CA ALA A 10 -16.86 25.77 -38.88
C ALA A 10 -16.07 24.58 -38.29
N LEU A 11 -14.75 24.72 -38.18
CA LEU A 11 -13.94 23.85 -37.34
C LEU A 11 -14.35 24.07 -35.88
N LEU A 12 -15.22 23.21 -35.36
CA LEU A 12 -15.36 22.99 -33.93
C LEU A 12 -14.11 22.23 -33.47
N ALA A 13 -13.09 22.97 -33.07
CA ALA A 13 -12.02 22.43 -32.27
C ALA A 13 -12.61 22.08 -30.90
N THR A 14 -13.11 20.85 -30.75
CA THR A 14 -13.34 20.26 -29.44
C THR A 14 -11.97 20.03 -28.82
N THR A 15 -11.46 21.04 -28.12
CA THR A 15 -10.48 20.85 -27.06
C THR A 15 -11.18 20.01 -26.00
N ALA A 16 -11.13 18.68 -26.18
CA ALA A 16 -11.29 17.76 -25.09
C ALA A 16 -10.18 18.12 -24.10
N LEU A 17 -10.53 18.96 -23.12
CA LEU A 17 -9.80 19.08 -21.87
C LEU A 17 -9.77 17.67 -21.30
N ALA A 18 -8.71 16.94 -21.64
CA ALA A 18 -8.25 15.82 -20.86
C ALA A 18 -7.99 16.40 -19.48
N HIS A 19 -9.01 16.35 -18.63
CA HIS A 19 -8.84 16.57 -17.22
C HIS A 19 -7.91 15.44 -16.81
N PRO A 20 -6.65 15.71 -16.43
CA PRO A 20 -5.88 14.68 -15.77
C PRO A 20 -6.73 14.30 -14.57
N HIS A 21 -7.23 13.06 -14.55
CA HIS A 21 -7.72 12.45 -13.35
C HIS A 21 -6.50 12.33 -12.45
N VAL A 22 -6.13 13.43 -11.80
CA VAL A 22 -5.34 13.40 -10.59
C VAL A 22 -6.22 12.60 -9.65
N PHE A 23 -5.90 11.31 -9.53
CA PHE A 23 -6.39 10.46 -8.47
C PHE A 23 -5.88 11.13 -7.19
N GLN A 24 -6.61 12.13 -6.71
CA GLN A 24 -6.38 12.72 -5.41
C GLN A 24 -6.68 11.59 -4.45
N ARG A 25 -5.63 10.85 -4.04
CA ARG A 25 -5.70 10.03 -2.83
C ARG A 25 -6.17 11.01 -1.77
N THR A 26 -7.38 10.81 -1.26
CA THR A 26 -7.82 11.53 -0.07
C THR A 26 -6.76 11.29 0.99
N PRO A 27 -6.16 12.35 1.57
CA PRO A 27 -5.17 12.18 2.61
C PRO A 27 -5.79 11.33 3.71
N GLN A 28 -5.19 10.16 3.95
CA GLN A 28 -5.66 9.25 4.98
C GLN A 28 -5.13 9.73 6.31
N ARG A 29 -5.99 9.80 7.33
CA ARG A 29 -5.55 10.17 8.67
C ARG A 29 -4.79 9.00 9.29
N ASN A 30 -3.86 9.33 10.17
CA ASN A 30 -3.21 8.33 10.99
C ASN A 30 -4.24 7.60 11.86
N GLY A 31 -4.19 6.28 11.85
CA GLY A 31 -5.19 5.41 12.47
C GLY A 31 -6.45 5.17 11.62
N ASP A 32 -6.54 5.71 10.40
CA ASP A 32 -7.63 5.34 9.49
C ASP A 32 -7.55 3.85 9.17
N SER A 33 -8.67 3.16 9.38
CA SER A 33 -8.81 1.74 9.10
C SER A 33 -9.87 1.45 8.04
N THR A 34 -9.56 0.52 7.13
CA THR A 34 -10.50 -0.03 6.16
C THR A 34 -10.51 -1.55 6.26
N SER A 35 -11.70 -2.15 6.32
CA SER A 35 -11.85 -3.60 6.44
C SER A 35 -12.54 -4.19 5.22
N ARG A 36 -11.98 -5.26 4.66
CA ARG A 36 -12.58 -6.01 3.54
C ARG A 36 -12.17 -7.48 3.63
N GLY A 37 -13.15 -8.38 3.60
CA GLY A 37 -12.90 -9.83 3.57
C GLY A 37 -12.10 -10.34 4.77
N GLY A 38 -12.36 -9.82 5.97
CA GLY A 38 -11.65 -10.22 7.19
C GLY A 38 -10.25 -9.63 7.38
N ILE A 39 -9.78 -8.83 6.41
CA ILE A 39 -8.53 -8.07 6.48
C ILE A 39 -8.85 -6.62 6.83
N THR A 40 -8.23 -6.11 7.88
CA THR A 40 -8.26 -4.70 8.27
C THR A 40 -6.92 -4.06 7.96
N GLN A 41 -6.91 -3.09 7.06
CA GLN A 41 -5.77 -2.21 6.82
C GLN A 41 -5.89 -1.01 7.75
N THR A 42 -4.81 -0.61 8.40
CA THR A 42 -4.68 0.60 9.22
C THR A 42 -3.45 1.37 8.76
N LEU A 43 -3.60 2.67 8.52
CA LEU A 43 -2.45 3.53 8.25
C LEU A 43 -1.81 3.97 9.58
N GLU A 44 -0.52 3.70 9.74
CA GLU A 44 0.27 4.14 10.89
C GLU A 44 1.36 5.10 10.43
N CYS A 45 1.23 6.36 10.84
CA CYS A 45 2.15 7.43 10.51
C CYS A 45 2.93 7.85 11.76
N THR A 46 4.26 7.86 11.66
CA THR A 46 5.12 8.32 12.75
C THR A 46 6.25 9.20 12.25
N ARG A 47 6.59 10.20 13.05
CA ARG A 47 7.77 11.04 12.87
C ARG A 47 8.72 10.78 14.02
N VAL A 48 10.01 10.82 13.70
CA VAL A 48 11.07 10.72 14.68
C VAL A 48 11.42 12.12 15.18
N GLU A 49 11.32 12.32 16.49
CA GLU A 49 11.73 13.56 17.16
C GLU A 49 12.83 13.25 18.16
N GLN A 50 13.94 13.99 18.09
CA GLN A 50 14.99 13.89 19.07
C GLN A 50 14.67 14.87 20.21
N ASP A 51 14.47 14.37 21.43
CA ASP A 51 14.50 15.28 22.56
C ASP A 51 15.93 15.81 22.68
N GLY A 52 16.11 17.08 23.04
CA GLY A 52 17.43 17.73 23.07
C GLY A 52 18.45 17.09 24.03
N THR A 53 18.12 15.94 24.63
CA THR A 53 18.99 15.08 25.45
C THR A 53 19.51 13.84 24.72
N GLY A 54 19.18 13.68 23.43
CA GLY A 54 19.66 12.60 22.58
C GLY A 54 18.75 11.37 22.55
N ASN A 55 17.59 11.39 23.23
CA ASN A 55 16.62 10.31 23.10
C ASN A 55 15.78 10.51 21.83
N VAL A 56 15.41 9.39 21.23
CA VAL A 56 14.63 9.36 20.01
C VAL A 56 13.21 8.97 20.35
N ASN A 57 12.27 9.89 20.19
CA ASN A 57 10.84 9.67 20.37
C ASN A 57 10.18 9.44 19.00
N ARG A 58 9.21 8.53 18.96
CA ARG A 58 8.30 8.38 17.82
C ARG A 58 6.97 9.00 18.19
N VAL A 59 6.57 10.02 17.45
CA VAL A 59 5.30 10.73 17.63
C VAL A 59 4.38 10.45 16.44
N ALA A 60 3.08 10.38 16.71
CA ALA A 60 2.07 10.28 15.66
C ALA A 60 2.04 11.58 14.84
N CYS A 61 1.94 11.45 13.51
CA CYS A 61 1.79 12.56 12.56
C CYS A 61 0.75 12.19 11.49
N GLU A 62 0.29 13.13 10.67
CA GLU A 62 -0.63 12.87 9.56
C GLU A 62 0.12 12.59 8.24
N ASP A 63 -0.54 11.84 7.33
CA ASP A 63 0.02 11.55 6.01
C ASP A 63 0.27 12.84 5.22
N GLY A 64 1.50 12.98 4.71
CA GLY A 64 1.97 14.17 4.01
C GLY A 64 2.57 15.26 4.89
N GLU A 65 2.66 15.09 6.21
CA GLU A 65 3.43 16.01 7.07
C GLU A 65 4.95 15.84 6.89
N ASP A 66 5.69 16.94 7.04
CA ASP A 66 7.14 16.95 6.87
C ASP A 66 7.86 16.09 7.93
N GLY A 67 8.73 15.19 7.45
CA GLY A 67 9.42 14.21 8.29
C GLY A 67 8.52 13.07 8.82
N CYS A 68 7.28 12.96 8.33
CA CYS A 68 6.36 11.88 8.68
C CYS A 68 6.58 10.66 7.77
N THR A 69 6.64 9.47 8.36
CA THR A 69 6.71 8.20 7.63
C THR A 69 5.48 7.36 7.94
N CYS A 70 4.73 7.02 6.90
CA CYS A 70 3.49 6.27 6.99
C CYS A 70 3.63 4.85 6.45
N LEU A 71 2.98 3.90 7.13
CA LEU A 71 3.06 2.47 6.84
C LEU A 71 1.67 1.86 6.92
N ASN A 72 1.39 0.93 6.03
CA ASN A 72 0.14 0.17 6.10
C ASN A 72 0.35 -1.07 6.96
N ARG A 73 -0.42 -1.15 8.05
CA ARG A 73 -0.54 -2.33 8.89
C ARG A 73 -1.78 -3.09 8.49
N PHE A 74 -1.65 -4.39 8.23
CA PHE A 74 -2.76 -5.26 7.90
C PHE A 74 -2.95 -6.26 9.02
N THR A 75 -4.19 -6.41 9.45
CA THR A 75 -4.61 -7.36 10.46
C THR A 75 -5.64 -8.27 9.81
N GLU A 76 -5.29 -9.54 9.64
CA GLU A 76 -6.19 -10.57 9.12
C GLU A 76 -6.63 -11.47 10.26
N ILE A 77 -7.94 -11.61 10.46
CA ILE A 77 -8.48 -12.66 11.33
C ILE A 77 -8.72 -13.88 10.45
N ARG A 78 -7.95 -14.93 10.70
CA ARG A 78 -8.08 -16.21 10.02
C ARG A 78 -9.03 -17.11 10.78
N CYS A 79 -9.87 -17.79 10.02
CA CYS A 79 -10.74 -18.83 10.53
C CYS A 79 -10.39 -20.14 9.84
N THR A 80 -10.30 -21.21 10.63
CA THR A 80 -10.01 -22.54 10.12
C THR A 80 -10.89 -23.58 10.79
N ARG A 81 -11.12 -24.69 10.10
CA ARG A 81 -11.71 -25.91 10.65
C ARG A 81 -10.78 -27.08 10.42
N VAL A 82 -10.78 -28.02 11.36
CA VAL A 82 -10.10 -29.30 11.20
C VAL A 82 -11.10 -30.31 10.68
N LEU A 83 -10.87 -30.81 9.49
CA LEU A 83 -11.62 -31.95 8.95
C LEU A 83 -10.85 -33.23 9.25
N GLN A 84 -11.55 -34.23 9.75
CA GLN A 84 -11.00 -35.58 9.87
C GLN A 84 -11.67 -36.48 8.84
N ASP A 85 -10.89 -37.10 7.98
CA ASP A 85 -11.41 -38.15 7.13
C ASP A 85 -11.68 -39.42 7.96
N GLY A 86 -12.62 -40.25 7.53
CA GLY A 86 -12.97 -41.50 8.21
C GLY A 86 -11.85 -42.55 8.24
N THR A 87 -10.65 -42.21 7.75
CA THR A 87 -9.45 -43.05 7.80
C THR A 87 -8.42 -42.55 8.84
N GLY A 88 -8.74 -41.47 9.55
CA GLY A 88 -7.95 -40.91 10.64
C GLY A 88 -6.99 -39.80 10.22
N ASN A 89 -6.98 -39.36 8.95
CA ASN A 89 -6.19 -38.21 8.54
C ASN A 89 -6.93 -36.91 8.86
N THR A 90 -6.18 -35.88 9.25
CA THR A 90 -6.72 -34.54 9.50
C THR A 90 -6.21 -33.54 8.47
N SER A 91 -7.10 -32.74 7.89
CA SER A 91 -6.76 -31.56 7.09
C SER A 91 -7.27 -30.30 7.77
N ILE A 92 -6.57 -29.17 7.54
CA ILE A 92 -7.00 -27.85 7.99
C ILE A 92 -7.53 -27.12 6.77
N GLU A 93 -8.77 -26.65 6.83
CA GLU A 93 -9.38 -25.82 5.80
C GLU A 93 -9.65 -24.42 6.33
N SER A 94 -9.45 -23.41 5.47
CA SER A 94 -9.92 -22.06 5.75
C SER A 94 -11.45 -22.00 5.67
N CYS A 95 -12.06 -21.19 6.53
CA CYS A 95 -13.48 -20.88 6.50
C CYS A 95 -13.70 -19.37 6.60
N ASP A 96 -14.89 -18.91 6.23
CA ASP A 96 -15.25 -17.50 6.32
C ASP A 96 -15.58 -17.10 7.77
N GLN A 97 -15.35 -15.84 8.14
CA GLN A 97 -15.74 -15.32 9.47
C GLN A 97 -17.24 -15.46 9.75
N GLY A 98 -18.07 -15.40 8.70
CA GLY A 98 -19.52 -15.63 8.85
C GLY A 98 -19.88 -17.07 9.24
N GLU A 99 -18.95 -18.00 9.08
CA GLU A 99 -19.08 -19.41 9.46
C GLU A 99 -18.56 -19.68 10.89
N GLU A 100 -18.13 -18.67 11.65
CA GLU A 100 -17.63 -18.85 13.02
C GLU A 100 -18.64 -19.61 13.90
N GLY A 101 -18.17 -20.70 14.52
CA GLY A 101 -19.01 -21.57 15.35
C GLY A 101 -19.86 -22.57 14.56
N GLN A 102 -19.79 -22.59 13.23
CA GLN A 102 -20.44 -23.56 12.36
C GLN A 102 -19.43 -24.61 11.88
N ASP A 103 -19.84 -25.89 11.86
CA ASP A 103 -19.03 -27.01 11.36
C ASP A 103 -17.57 -27.04 11.86
N GLY A 104 -17.37 -26.64 13.12
CA GLY A 104 -16.05 -26.61 13.75
C GLY A 104 -15.12 -25.49 13.25
N CYS A 105 -15.64 -24.50 12.51
CA CYS A 105 -14.89 -23.30 12.14
C CYS A 105 -14.60 -22.44 13.37
N GLN A 106 -13.32 -22.18 13.62
CA GLN A 106 -12.83 -21.33 14.70
C GLN A 106 -12.02 -20.17 14.13
N CYS A 107 -12.42 -18.96 14.49
CA CYS A 107 -11.68 -17.73 14.22
C CYS A 107 -10.83 -17.37 15.44
N GLY A 108 -9.64 -16.79 15.21
CA GLY A 108 -8.84 -16.29 16.33
C GLY A 108 -7.35 -16.11 16.05
N GLU A 109 -6.84 -16.66 14.96
CA GLU A 109 -5.47 -16.35 14.56
C GLU A 109 -5.47 -14.98 13.89
N THR A 110 -4.95 -13.99 14.64
CA THR A 110 -4.77 -12.63 14.13
C THR A 110 -3.36 -12.52 13.56
N VAL A 111 -3.26 -12.42 12.25
CA VAL A 111 -1.98 -12.22 11.57
C VAL A 111 -1.81 -10.73 11.30
N ALA A 112 -0.81 -10.12 11.92
CA ALA A 112 -0.41 -8.77 11.61
C ALA A 112 0.71 -8.80 10.57
N THR A 113 0.56 -8.04 9.49
CA THR A 113 1.63 -7.75 8.54
C THR A 113 1.80 -6.25 8.38
N ARG A 114 2.99 -5.84 7.99
CA ARG A 114 3.31 -4.44 7.68
C ARG A 114 3.89 -4.38 6.27
N GLN A 115 3.39 -3.43 5.49
CA GLN A 115 3.99 -3.09 4.21
C GLN A 115 5.00 -1.97 4.40
N GLU A 116 6.23 -2.23 3.97
CA GLU A 116 7.27 -1.22 3.84
C GLU A 116 7.52 -0.98 2.36
N GLU A 117 7.44 0.27 1.95
CA GLU A 117 7.88 0.70 0.64
C GLU A 117 9.31 1.22 0.74
N ARG A 118 10.19 0.73 -0.13
CA ARG A 118 11.57 1.20 -0.24
C ARG A 118 11.91 1.50 -1.67
N CYS A 119 12.46 2.68 -1.89
CA CYS A 119 12.91 3.14 -3.20
C CYS A 119 14.44 3.15 -3.21
N SER A 120 15.02 2.53 -4.23
CA SER A 120 16.46 2.48 -4.40
C SER A 120 16.85 2.59 -5.87
N ARG A 121 18.01 3.17 -6.13
CA ARG A 121 18.64 3.22 -7.46
C ARG A 121 19.99 2.50 -7.43
N VAL A 122 20.37 1.90 -8.55
CA VAL A 122 21.69 1.28 -8.69
C VAL A 122 22.60 2.25 -9.44
N LEU A 123 23.60 2.78 -8.76
CA LEU A 123 24.64 3.58 -9.37
C LEU A 123 25.77 2.67 -9.86
N GLN A 124 26.12 2.77 -11.13
CA GLN A 124 27.31 2.13 -11.67
C GLN A 124 28.42 3.17 -11.75
N ASP A 125 29.51 2.97 -11.01
CA ASP A 125 30.72 3.74 -11.29
C ASP A 125 31.30 3.24 -12.61
N GLY A 126 31.84 4.12 -13.46
CA GLY A 126 32.36 3.76 -14.79
C GLY A 126 33.53 2.75 -14.77
N THR A 127 33.89 2.23 -13.60
CA THR A 127 34.86 1.16 -13.35
C THR A 127 34.21 -0.21 -13.13
N GLY A 128 32.88 -0.31 -13.21
CA GLY A 128 32.13 -1.56 -13.13
C GLY A 128 31.67 -1.93 -11.72
N ASN A 129 31.87 -1.09 -10.71
CA ASN A 129 31.28 -1.31 -9.40
C ASN A 129 29.85 -0.77 -9.38
N THR A 130 28.98 -1.45 -8.64
CA THR A 130 27.60 -1.01 -8.43
C THR A 130 27.39 -0.69 -6.95
N SER A 131 26.75 0.45 -6.69
CA SER A 131 26.33 0.88 -5.36
C SER A 131 24.82 1.08 -5.35
N ILE A 132 24.16 0.67 -4.27
CA ILE A 132 22.72 0.84 -4.10
C ILE A 132 22.51 2.07 -3.22
N GLU A 133 21.82 3.08 -3.74
CA GLU A 133 21.46 4.28 -2.99
C GLU A 133 19.95 4.34 -2.78
N SER A 134 19.54 4.88 -1.64
CA SER A 134 18.13 5.18 -1.39
C SER A 134 17.73 6.42 -2.18
N CYS A 135 16.50 6.43 -2.69
CA CYS A 135 15.92 7.58 -3.38
C CYS A 135 14.54 7.90 -2.80
N ASP A 136 14.06 9.12 -3.04
CA ASP A 136 12.72 9.49 -2.62
C ASP A 136 11.68 8.87 -3.55
N LYS A 137 10.50 8.53 -3.01
CA LYS A 137 9.40 7.99 -3.82
C LYS A 137 9.01 8.90 -4.98
N SER A 138 9.11 10.22 -4.79
CA SER A 138 8.83 11.20 -5.85
C SER A 138 9.74 11.05 -7.08
N GLU A 139 10.87 10.36 -6.93
CA GLU A 139 11.82 10.06 -7.99
C GLU A 139 11.58 8.69 -8.65
N GLU A 140 10.51 7.96 -8.29
CA GLU A 140 10.21 6.66 -8.90
C GLU A 140 10.12 6.76 -10.44
N GLY A 141 10.94 5.97 -11.13
CA GLY A 141 11.06 6.00 -12.60
C GLY A 141 12.00 7.08 -13.15
N VAL A 142 12.60 7.91 -12.28
CA VAL A 142 13.64 8.89 -12.60
C VAL A 142 15.00 8.32 -12.17
N ASP A 143 16.03 8.46 -13.01
CA ASP A 143 17.42 8.06 -12.70
C ASP A 143 17.54 6.64 -12.12
N ASP A 144 16.81 5.69 -12.71
CA ASP A 144 16.74 4.28 -12.31
C ASP A 144 16.32 4.02 -10.86
N CYS A 145 15.66 5.00 -10.22
CA CYS A 145 15.02 4.80 -8.92
C CYS A 145 13.80 3.89 -9.07
N GLN A 146 13.84 2.73 -8.40
CA GLN A 146 12.76 1.77 -8.36
C GLN A 146 12.28 1.58 -6.93
N CYS A 147 10.96 1.70 -6.75
CA CYS A 147 10.30 1.41 -5.49
C CYS A 147 9.81 -0.03 -5.47
N SER A 148 9.98 -0.69 -4.33
CA SER A 148 9.43 -2.03 -4.07
C SER A 148 8.67 -2.02 -2.76
N ILE A 149 7.53 -2.72 -2.76
CA ILE A 149 6.73 -2.92 -1.56
C ILE A 149 7.03 -4.32 -1.04
N THR A 150 7.52 -4.39 0.19
CA THR A 150 7.74 -5.65 0.91
C THR A 150 6.71 -5.79 2.00
N THR A 151 6.09 -6.96 2.10
CA THR A 151 5.19 -7.31 3.21
C THR A 151 5.96 -8.16 4.21
N ALA A 152 6.06 -7.70 5.45
CA ALA A 152 6.69 -8.43 6.54
C ALA A 152 5.64 -8.83 7.59
N LEU A 153 5.79 -10.01 8.19
CA LEU A 153 5.05 -10.38 9.39
C LEU A 153 5.46 -9.47 10.54
N VAL A 154 4.49 -8.95 11.28
CA VAL A 154 4.75 -8.22 12.52
C VAL A 154 4.83 -9.27 13.62
N ASP A 155 6.04 -9.72 13.95
CA ASP A 155 6.26 -10.48 15.17
C ASP A 155 5.75 -9.61 16.34
N SER A 156 4.83 -10.16 17.13
CA SER A 156 4.11 -9.50 18.23
C SER A 156 3.10 -8.40 17.84
N LEU A 157 1.81 -8.78 17.82
CA LEU A 157 0.76 -7.90 18.37
C LEU A 157 1.00 -7.81 19.89
N PRO A 158 1.15 -6.61 20.47
CA PRO A 158 1.21 -6.44 21.92
C PRO A 158 -0.09 -6.89 22.60
#